data_AF-A0A7S2CRN9-F1
#
_entry.id   AF-A0A7S2CRN9-F1
#
_cell.length_a   1.000
_cell.length_b   1.000
_cell.length_c   1.000
_cell.angle_alpha   90.00
_cell.angle_beta   90.00
_cell.angle_gamma   90.00
#
_symmetry.space_group_name_H-M   'P 1'
#
loop_
_entity.id
_entity.type
_entity.pdbx_description
1 polymer ?
#
loop_
_entity_poly.entity_id
_entity_poly.type
_entity_poly.pdbx_seq_one_letter_code
_entity_poly.pdbx_strand_id
1 'polypeptide(L)'
;GTEPVRGVYNESYLDEIEAIVTMAGTYNIYTILDAHQDGLSEYFCGEGLPSWAVKRSTYHRFDPLSKPYPMPYDEFDDDCFYTEDKHQGAVFPTRQACDDHSHGLGWGESTFESAQAYQGLWDNWNGTGDAFAAMWAHVAERFQGRPEVVGLNLVNEPFAGDFYHDPLIMVPWPNPKNGDAVNLQPTYDKINAAVRLVDEDVLLFIEGITWGDAGSGFTTAPGGQAYTNRAVI
;
A
#
# COMPACT_ATOMS: atom_id res chain seq x y z
N GLY A 1 -4.66 3.86 -9.20
CA GLY A 1 -5.74 4.63 -9.88
C GLY A 1 -5.71 6.12 -9.56
N THR A 2 -5.75 6.47 -8.27
CA THR A 2 -5.98 7.84 -7.78
C THR A 2 -4.91 8.87 -8.14
N GLU A 3 -3.62 8.52 -8.05
CA GLU A 3 -2.50 9.46 -8.27
C GLU A 3 -1.47 8.86 -9.25
N PRO A 4 -1.81 8.75 -10.55
CA PRO A 4 -0.93 8.10 -11.54
C PRO A 4 0.38 8.86 -11.76
N VAL A 5 0.38 10.17 -11.52
CA VAL A 5 1.55 11.05 -11.56
C VAL A 5 1.61 11.79 -10.23
N ARG A 6 2.81 11.89 -9.63
CA ARG A 6 3.01 12.55 -8.33
C ARG A 6 2.39 13.95 -8.31
N GLY A 7 1.50 14.19 -7.36
CA GLY A 7 0.78 15.43 -7.13
C GLY A 7 -0.36 15.71 -8.12
N VAL A 8 -0.70 14.77 -9.01
CA VAL A 8 -1.77 14.93 -10.01
C VAL A 8 -2.80 13.82 -9.80
N TYR A 9 -3.92 14.18 -9.17
CA TYR A 9 -5.03 13.28 -8.93
C TYR A 9 -5.88 13.06 -10.20
N ASN A 10 -6.27 11.80 -10.43
CA ASN A 10 -7.11 11.40 -11.55
C ASN A 10 -8.59 11.56 -11.18
N GLU A 11 -9.12 12.77 -11.38
CA GLU A 11 -10.52 13.07 -11.05
C GLU A 11 -11.52 12.21 -11.83
N SER A 12 -11.22 11.86 -13.09
CA SER A 12 -12.12 10.99 -13.87
C SER A 12 -12.21 9.57 -13.30
N TYR A 13 -11.12 9.05 -12.70
CA TYR A 13 -11.16 7.79 -11.97
C TYR A 13 -11.99 7.91 -10.68
N LEU A 14 -11.87 9.02 -9.96
CA LEU A 14 -12.70 9.27 -8.77
C LEU A 14 -14.19 9.42 -9.12
N ASP A 15 -14.52 10.00 -10.28
CA ASP A 15 -15.89 10.06 -10.80
C ASP A 15 -16.48 8.66 -11.04
N GLU A 16 -15.67 7.71 -11.54
CA GLU A 16 -16.08 6.32 -11.73
C GLU A 16 -16.35 5.61 -10.40
N ILE A 17 -15.47 5.78 -9.40
CA ILE A 17 -15.70 5.27 -8.04
C ILE A 17 -16.97 5.88 -7.45
N GLU A 18 -17.14 7.20 -7.55
CA GLU A 18 -18.31 7.91 -7.07
C GLU A 18 -19.60 7.39 -7.73
N ALA A 19 -19.58 7.07 -9.02
CA ALA A 19 -20.73 6.47 -9.70
C ALA A 19 -21.07 5.07 -9.14
N ILE A 20 -20.06 4.23 -8.86
CA ILE A 20 -20.23 2.90 -8.26
C ILE A 20 -20.79 3.01 -6.83
N VAL A 21 -20.22 3.88 -6.00
CA VAL A 21 -20.68 4.16 -4.63
C VAL A 21 -22.12 4.66 -4.65
N THR A 22 -22.45 5.59 -5.55
CA THR A 22 -23.82 6.09 -5.70
C THR A 22 -24.78 4.96 -6.05
N MET A 23 -24.41 4.12 -7.03
CA MET A 23 -25.21 2.98 -7.44
C MET A 23 -25.44 2.01 -6.27
N ALA A 24 -24.40 1.62 -5.53
CA ALA A 24 -24.52 0.79 -4.34
C ALA A 24 -25.48 1.41 -3.30
N GLY A 25 -25.34 2.71 -3.05
CA GLY A 25 -26.21 3.48 -2.16
C GLY A 25 -27.69 3.44 -2.57
N THR A 26 -28.02 3.47 -3.87
CA THR A 26 -29.43 3.35 -4.33
C THR A 26 -30.09 2.02 -3.94
N TYR A 27 -29.28 0.99 -3.64
CA TYR A 27 -29.72 -0.33 -3.20
C TYR A 27 -29.47 -0.58 -1.71
N ASN A 28 -29.15 0.46 -0.92
CA ASN A 28 -28.79 0.36 0.51
C ASN A 28 -27.57 -0.53 0.77
N ILE A 29 -26.63 -0.59 -0.19
CA ILE A 29 -25.33 -1.23 -0.02
C ILE A 29 -24.35 -0.14 0.38
N TYR A 30 -23.76 -0.28 1.57
CA TYR A 30 -22.76 0.65 2.07
C TYR A 30 -21.36 0.21 1.63
N THR A 31 -20.47 1.17 1.41
CA THR A 31 -19.16 0.96 0.83
C THR A 31 -18.05 1.35 1.79
N ILE A 32 -17.01 0.51 1.87
CA ILE A 32 -15.71 0.87 2.42
C ILE A 32 -14.81 1.11 1.21
N LEU A 33 -14.12 2.24 1.17
CA LEU A 33 -13.14 2.53 0.14
C LEU A 33 -11.81 1.92 0.56
N ASP A 34 -11.27 1.02 -0.24
CA ASP A 34 -10.08 0.23 0.09
C ASP A 34 -8.91 0.63 -0.80
N ALA A 35 -7.77 1.00 -0.19
CA ALA A 35 -6.52 1.09 -0.94
C ALA A 35 -5.95 -0.31 -1.13
N HIS A 36 -6.46 -0.95 -2.18
CA HIS A 36 -6.05 -2.28 -2.56
C HIS A 36 -4.60 -2.30 -3.07
N GLN A 37 -3.91 -3.39 -2.74
CA GLN A 37 -2.62 -3.75 -3.26
C GLN A 37 -2.44 -5.27 -3.10
N ASP A 38 -1.82 -5.89 -4.10
CA ASP A 38 -1.23 -7.22 -4.06
C ASP A 38 0.16 -7.10 -4.66
N GLY A 39 1.22 -7.58 -3.99
CA GLY A 39 2.58 -7.38 -4.47
C GLY A 39 3.02 -5.90 -4.58
N LEU A 40 2.31 -4.96 -3.95
CA LEU A 40 2.57 -3.52 -3.87
C LEU A 40 2.51 -2.72 -5.18
N SER A 41 2.92 -3.27 -6.32
CA SER A 41 3.04 -2.52 -7.58
C SER A 41 3.24 -3.44 -8.80
N GLU A 42 2.92 -2.93 -9.99
CA GLU A 42 3.17 -3.58 -11.29
C GLU A 42 4.64 -3.93 -11.51
N TYR A 43 5.53 -3.17 -10.87
CA TYR A 43 6.96 -3.47 -10.75
C TYR A 43 7.28 -4.86 -10.21
N PHE A 44 6.33 -5.45 -9.50
CA PHE A 44 6.39 -6.75 -8.87
C PHE A 44 5.21 -7.61 -9.33
N CYS A 45 4.83 -7.51 -10.61
CA CYS A 45 3.66 -8.18 -11.20
C CYS A 45 2.32 -7.86 -10.55
N GLY A 46 2.30 -7.03 -9.52
CA GLY A 46 1.15 -6.75 -8.68
C GLY A 46 0.43 -5.47 -9.04
N GLU A 47 -0.21 -4.88 -8.05
CA GLU A 47 -0.97 -3.65 -8.17
C GLU A 47 -0.91 -2.84 -6.86
N GLY A 48 -1.40 -1.61 -6.90
CA GLY A 48 -1.38 -0.70 -5.75
C GLY A 48 -0.62 0.59 -6.03
N LEU A 49 0.61 0.70 -5.52
CA LEU A 49 1.43 1.91 -5.62
C LEU A 49 1.85 2.20 -7.07
N PRO A 50 1.72 3.48 -7.50
CA PRO A 50 2.18 3.91 -8.82
C PRO A 50 3.72 3.88 -8.89
N SER A 51 4.27 3.73 -10.10
CA SER A 51 5.71 3.58 -10.32
C SER A 51 6.58 4.65 -9.64
N TRP A 52 6.14 5.91 -9.64
CA TRP A 52 6.89 7.02 -9.04
C TRP A 52 7.01 6.93 -7.51
N ALA A 53 6.14 6.15 -6.86
CA ALA A 53 6.07 5.99 -5.41
C ALA A 53 6.92 4.82 -4.89
N VAL A 54 7.42 3.95 -5.77
CA VAL A 54 8.10 2.71 -5.40
C VAL A 54 9.61 2.91 -5.29
N LYS A 55 10.17 2.57 -4.12
CA LYS A 55 11.61 2.50 -3.91
C LYS A 55 12.16 1.21 -4.56
N ARG A 56 12.75 1.33 -5.75
CA ARG A 56 13.44 0.22 -6.42
C ARG A 56 14.81 -0.06 -5.77
N SER A 57 15.20 -1.33 -5.73
CA SER A 57 16.54 -1.70 -5.26
C SER A 57 17.60 -1.17 -6.24
N THR A 58 18.79 -0.85 -5.72
CA THR A 58 19.98 -0.59 -6.54
C THR A 58 20.95 -1.78 -6.55
N TYR A 59 20.66 -2.79 -5.72
CA TYR A 59 21.45 -3.99 -5.49
C TYR A 59 20.98 -5.10 -6.44
N HIS A 60 21.32 -4.99 -7.72
CA HIS A 60 20.99 -6.01 -8.72
C HIS A 60 22.18 -6.88 -9.15
N ARG A 61 23.40 -6.65 -8.63
CA ARG A 61 24.61 -7.25 -9.22
C ARG A 61 25.38 -8.27 -8.39
N PHE A 62 25.35 -8.27 -7.04
CA PHE A 62 26.37 -9.03 -6.29
C PHE A 62 26.00 -9.61 -4.90
N ASP A 63 24.75 -9.59 -4.43
CA ASP A 63 24.39 -10.30 -3.18
C ASP A 63 23.56 -11.56 -3.51
N PRO A 64 23.98 -12.77 -3.09
CA PRO A 64 23.20 -13.99 -3.26
C PRO A 64 21.79 -13.93 -2.61
N LEU A 65 21.54 -13.00 -1.68
CA LEU A 65 20.22 -12.70 -1.13
C LEU A 65 19.46 -11.59 -1.87
N SER A 66 20.13 -10.75 -2.69
CA SER A 66 19.50 -9.72 -3.51
C SER A 66 19.07 -10.30 -4.87
N LYS A 67 18.04 -11.13 -4.88
CA LYS A 67 17.43 -11.58 -6.13
C LYS A 67 16.22 -10.68 -6.43
N PRO A 68 16.22 -9.93 -7.55
CA PRO A 68 15.07 -9.10 -7.91
C PRO A 68 13.84 -9.97 -8.13
N TYR A 69 12.68 -9.35 -7.99
CA TYR A 69 11.41 -9.98 -8.31
C TYR A 69 11.23 -10.08 -9.84
N PRO A 70 10.55 -11.12 -10.38
CA PRO A 70 9.99 -12.32 -9.75
C PRO A 70 10.98 -13.49 -9.76
N MET A 71 11.73 -13.69 -8.65
CA MET A 71 12.82 -14.69 -8.58
C MET A 71 13.92 -14.46 -9.66
N PRO A 72 15.11 -15.07 -9.54
CA PRO A 72 16.20 -14.78 -10.47
C PRO A 72 15.80 -15.22 -11.87
N TYR A 73 15.55 -14.27 -12.74
CA TYR A 73 15.92 -14.43 -14.13
C TYR A 73 17.42 -14.77 -14.12
N ASP A 74 17.77 -16.03 -14.35
CA ASP A 74 19.17 -16.41 -14.56
C ASP A 74 19.74 -15.65 -15.78
N GLU A 75 18.85 -15.15 -16.65
CA GLU A 75 19.11 -14.23 -17.74
C GLU A 75 17.96 -13.20 -17.80
N PHE A 76 18.24 -11.91 -17.56
CA PHE A 76 17.27 -10.83 -17.86
C PHE A 76 17.09 -10.79 -19.38
N ASP A 77 16.18 -11.60 -19.90
CA ASP A 77 15.81 -11.51 -21.29
C ASP A 77 14.98 -10.23 -21.46
N ASP A 78 15.39 -9.39 -22.41
CA ASP A 78 14.75 -8.09 -22.67
C ASP A 78 13.27 -8.28 -23.07
N ASP A 79 12.88 -9.49 -23.50
CA ASP A 79 11.51 -9.84 -23.86
C ASP A 79 10.56 -10.03 -22.66
N CYS A 80 11.11 -10.18 -21.45
CA CYS A 80 10.35 -10.33 -20.22
C CYS A 80 9.84 -8.99 -19.68
N PHE A 81 10.28 -7.87 -20.27
CA PHE A 81 9.97 -6.53 -19.80
C PHE A 81 9.46 -5.64 -20.93
N TYR A 82 8.69 -4.62 -20.56
CA TYR A 82 8.27 -3.56 -21.48
C TYR A 82 8.36 -2.20 -20.80
N THR A 83 8.54 -1.16 -21.61
CA THR A 83 8.51 0.22 -21.13
C THR A 83 7.09 0.77 -21.29
N GLU A 84 6.55 1.35 -20.23
CA GLU A 84 5.22 1.96 -20.21
C GLU A 84 5.32 3.49 -20.10
N ASP A 85 5.02 4.16 -21.21
CA ASP A 85 5.12 5.60 -21.33
C ASP A 85 4.14 6.33 -20.39
N LYS A 86 2.95 5.77 -20.13
CA LYS A 86 1.98 6.35 -19.19
C LYS A 86 2.52 6.43 -17.77
N HIS A 87 3.49 5.57 -17.44
CA HIS A 87 4.15 5.51 -16.15
C HIS A 87 5.54 6.17 -16.17
N GLN A 88 5.71 7.21 -17.00
CA GLN A 88 6.94 8.01 -17.12
C GLN A 88 8.15 7.17 -17.57
N GLY A 89 7.90 6.18 -18.44
CA GLY A 89 8.95 5.28 -18.94
C GLY A 89 9.38 4.23 -17.93
N ALA A 90 8.51 3.88 -16.97
CA ALA A 90 8.74 2.76 -16.08
C ALA A 90 8.88 1.45 -16.88
N VAL A 91 9.77 0.58 -16.42
CA VAL A 91 9.99 -0.75 -17.01
C VAL A 91 9.32 -1.79 -16.12
N PHE A 92 8.32 -2.48 -16.65
CA PHE A 92 7.54 -3.48 -15.93
C PHE A 92 7.73 -4.88 -16.53
N PRO A 93 7.58 -5.94 -15.73
CA PRO A 93 7.48 -7.29 -16.27
C PRO A 93 6.25 -7.41 -17.17
N THR A 94 6.38 -8.17 -18.27
CA THR A 94 5.24 -8.51 -19.11
C THR A 94 4.30 -9.46 -18.37
N ARG A 95 3.02 -9.47 -18.77
CA ARG A 95 2.05 -10.41 -18.19
C ARG A 95 2.48 -11.87 -18.35
N GLN A 96 3.06 -12.22 -19.49
CA GLN A 96 3.60 -13.56 -19.74
C GLN A 96 4.71 -13.89 -18.75
N ALA A 97 5.64 -12.96 -18.51
CA ALA A 97 6.72 -13.16 -17.55
C ALA A 97 6.19 -13.29 -16.12
N CYS A 98 5.10 -12.61 -15.78
CA CYS A 98 4.42 -12.79 -14.50
C CYS A 98 3.76 -14.17 -14.40
N ASP A 99 3.04 -14.63 -15.42
CA ASP A 99 2.28 -15.88 -15.38
C ASP A 99 3.17 -17.14 -15.50
N ASP A 100 4.32 -17.05 -16.17
CA ASP A 100 5.24 -18.19 -16.41
C ASP A 100 6.17 -18.48 -15.23
N HIS A 101 6.19 -17.62 -14.21
CA HIS A 101 7.15 -17.69 -13.12
C HIS A 101 6.47 -17.71 -11.75
N SER A 102 7.09 -18.42 -10.81
CA SER A 102 6.60 -18.45 -9.44
C SER A 102 6.91 -17.12 -8.76
N HIS A 103 5.86 -16.45 -8.27
CA HIS A 103 5.97 -15.22 -7.50
C HIS A 103 6.61 -15.41 -6.10
N GLY A 104 6.88 -16.66 -5.68
CA GLY A 104 7.44 -16.95 -4.36
C GLY A 104 6.42 -16.94 -3.23
N LEU A 105 6.90 -16.83 -1.99
CA LEU A 105 6.03 -16.74 -0.82
C LEU A 105 5.37 -15.37 -0.74
N GLY A 106 4.10 -15.36 -0.31
CA GLY A 106 3.31 -14.14 -0.14
C GLY A 106 2.63 -13.63 -1.40
N TRP A 107 3.07 -14.03 -2.61
CA TRP A 107 2.89 -13.33 -3.91
C TRP A 107 4.07 -12.42 -4.32
N GLY A 108 5.20 -12.47 -3.60
CA GLY A 108 6.42 -11.76 -3.98
C GLY A 108 6.97 -10.77 -2.97
N GLU A 109 6.17 -10.46 -1.97
CA GLU A 109 6.42 -9.52 -0.89
C GLU A 109 7.64 -9.95 -0.09
N SER A 110 7.89 -11.26 0.00
CA SER A 110 9.07 -11.78 0.67
C SER A 110 10.35 -11.66 -0.15
N THR A 111 10.32 -11.19 -1.40
CA THR A 111 11.55 -10.94 -2.16
C THR A 111 12.28 -9.72 -1.60
N PHE A 112 13.61 -9.72 -1.70
CA PHE A 112 14.42 -8.60 -1.19
C PHE A 112 13.99 -7.25 -1.78
N GLU A 113 13.66 -7.22 -3.08
CA GLU A 113 13.26 -5.97 -3.73
C GLU A 113 11.87 -5.50 -3.31
N SER A 114 10.87 -6.39 -3.26
CA SER A 114 9.53 -6.01 -2.80
C SER A 114 9.54 -5.61 -1.33
N ALA A 115 10.22 -6.36 -0.46
CA ALA A 115 10.38 -6.03 0.95
C ALA A 115 11.00 -4.63 1.16
N GLN A 116 12.00 -4.26 0.35
CA GLN A 116 12.56 -2.90 0.35
C GLN A 116 11.61 -1.83 -0.16
N ALA A 117 10.76 -2.16 -1.13
CA ALA A 117 9.75 -1.25 -1.65
C ALA A 117 8.67 -0.96 -0.59
N TYR A 118 8.18 -1.98 0.12
CA TYR A 118 7.29 -1.80 1.27
C TYR A 118 7.95 -0.94 2.34
N GLN A 119 9.21 -1.25 2.71
CA GLN A 119 9.94 -0.41 3.65
C GLN A 119 10.07 1.03 3.16
N GLY A 120 10.18 1.25 1.85
CA GLY A 120 10.15 2.59 1.25
C GLY A 120 8.86 3.37 1.53
N LEU A 121 7.69 2.74 1.46
CA LEU A 121 6.42 3.35 1.86
C LEU A 121 6.44 3.74 3.34
N TRP A 122 6.84 2.79 4.21
CA TRP A 122 6.85 2.95 5.66
C TRP A 122 7.88 3.99 6.16
N ASP A 123 9.07 4.03 5.54
CA ASP A 123 10.13 5.01 5.83
C ASP A 123 9.84 6.40 5.25
N ASN A 124 8.71 6.58 4.56
CA ASN A 124 8.40 7.79 3.80
C ASN A 124 9.50 8.14 2.79
N TRP A 125 10.04 7.14 2.11
CA TRP A 125 11.08 7.32 1.10
C TRP A 125 10.61 8.34 0.04
N ASN A 126 11.41 9.39 -0.16
CA ASN A 126 11.10 10.46 -1.12
C ASN A 126 9.67 11.04 -0.96
N GLY A 127 9.18 11.12 0.28
CA GLY A 127 7.83 11.61 0.59
C GLY A 127 6.70 10.69 0.14
N THR A 128 6.94 9.41 -0.13
CA THR A 128 5.90 8.47 -0.57
C THR A 128 4.80 8.30 0.49
N GLY A 129 5.15 8.16 1.77
CA GLY A 129 4.17 8.07 2.85
C GLY A 129 3.37 9.38 3.03
N ASP A 130 4.00 10.53 2.79
CA ASP A 130 3.33 11.84 2.77
C ASP A 130 2.33 11.93 1.61
N ALA A 131 2.74 11.50 0.41
CA ALA A 131 1.86 11.49 -0.75
C ALA A 131 0.69 10.51 -0.56
N PHE A 132 0.94 9.36 0.06
CA PHE A 132 -0.10 8.39 0.40
C PHE A 132 -1.12 8.96 1.40
N ALA A 133 -0.66 9.68 2.43
CA ALA A 133 -1.54 10.40 3.35
C ALA A 133 -2.33 11.54 2.65
N ALA A 134 -1.70 12.28 1.74
CA ALA A 134 -2.36 13.32 0.96
C ALA A 134 -3.41 12.74 0.00
N MET A 135 -3.13 11.61 -0.62
CA MET A 135 -4.09 10.86 -1.46
C MET A 135 -5.33 10.47 -0.64
N TRP A 136 -5.14 9.94 0.57
CA TRP A 136 -6.26 9.61 1.46
C TRP A 136 -7.06 10.83 1.89
N ALA A 137 -6.41 11.97 2.17
CA ALA A 137 -7.13 13.22 2.44
C ALA A 137 -7.94 13.68 1.22
N HIS A 138 -7.39 13.57 0.01
CA HIS A 138 -8.09 13.91 -1.23
C HIS A 138 -9.33 13.03 -1.46
N VAL A 139 -9.20 11.71 -1.21
CA VAL A 139 -10.34 10.78 -1.25
C VAL A 139 -11.36 11.13 -0.17
N ALA A 140 -10.93 11.39 1.07
CA ALA A 140 -11.84 11.77 2.15
C ALA A 140 -12.62 13.05 1.84
N GLU A 141 -11.96 14.08 1.29
CA GLU A 141 -12.63 15.33 0.87
C GLU A 141 -13.69 15.07 -0.20
N ARG A 142 -13.38 14.24 -1.21
CA ARG A 142 -14.33 13.89 -2.29
C ARG A 142 -15.58 13.18 -1.76
N PHE A 143 -15.43 12.28 -0.80
CA PHE A 143 -16.53 11.46 -0.28
C PHE A 143 -17.14 11.99 1.02
N GLN A 144 -16.72 13.17 1.48
CA GLN A 144 -17.22 13.78 2.71
C GLN A 144 -18.74 13.92 2.69
N GLY A 145 -19.38 13.53 3.79
CA GLY A 145 -20.82 13.68 3.99
C GLY A 145 -21.69 12.72 3.16
N ARG A 146 -21.09 11.75 2.46
CA ARG A 146 -21.83 10.71 1.73
C ARG A 146 -22.21 9.55 2.65
N PRO A 147 -23.50 9.37 2.99
CA PRO A 147 -23.92 8.40 4.01
C PRO A 147 -23.71 6.94 3.58
N GLU A 148 -23.63 6.66 2.28
CA GLU A 148 -23.32 5.34 1.73
C GLU A 148 -21.84 4.94 1.89
N VAL A 149 -20.94 5.86 2.25
CA VAL A 149 -19.54 5.56 2.56
C VAL A 149 -19.38 5.37 4.06
N VAL A 150 -19.02 4.15 4.48
CA VAL A 150 -18.81 3.81 5.89
C VAL A 150 -17.47 4.33 6.39
N GLY A 151 -16.45 4.25 5.54
CA GLY A 151 -15.09 4.63 5.90
C GLY A 151 -14.05 4.19 4.87
N LEU A 152 -12.79 4.31 5.28
CA LEU A 152 -11.60 4.16 4.45
C LEU A 152 -10.74 3.02 5.02
N ASN A 153 -10.52 1.95 4.26
CA ASN A 153 -9.55 0.90 4.60
C ASN A 153 -8.18 1.29 4.07
N LEU A 154 -7.25 1.57 5.00
CA LEU A 154 -6.07 2.36 4.68
C LEU A 154 -5.08 1.67 3.74
N VAL A 155 -4.90 0.36 3.90
CA VAL A 155 -4.06 -0.51 3.06
C VAL A 155 -4.58 -1.94 3.22
N ASN A 156 -4.86 -2.61 2.10
CA ASN A 156 -5.15 -4.06 2.07
C ASN A 156 -3.90 -4.88 2.42
N GLU A 157 -4.04 -5.85 3.33
CA GLU A 157 -3.05 -6.90 3.63
C GLU A 157 -1.60 -6.38 3.72
N PRO A 158 -1.31 -5.39 4.58
CA PRO A 158 -0.01 -4.72 4.56
C PRO A 158 1.13 -5.69 4.90
N PHE A 159 2.17 -5.68 4.06
CA PHE A 159 3.40 -6.44 4.33
C PHE A 159 4.34 -5.69 5.27
N ALA A 160 5.02 -6.44 6.15
CA ALA A 160 5.79 -5.86 7.24
C ALA A 160 7.00 -5.01 6.83
N GLY A 161 7.54 -5.14 5.61
CA GLY A 161 8.70 -4.36 5.14
C GLY A 161 10.00 -5.16 5.04
N ASP A 162 11.15 -4.51 5.21
CA ASP A 162 12.48 -5.09 4.96
C ASP A 162 12.98 -5.94 6.14
N PHE A 163 12.42 -7.13 6.24
CA PHE A 163 12.78 -8.10 7.28
C PHE A 163 14.17 -8.72 7.11
N TYR A 164 14.86 -8.46 6.00
CA TYR A 164 16.25 -8.85 5.83
C TYR A 164 17.18 -7.95 6.65
N HIS A 165 16.81 -6.67 6.80
CA HIS A 165 17.53 -5.72 7.65
C HIS A 165 17.04 -5.74 9.10
N ASP A 166 15.72 -5.86 9.33
CA ASP A 166 15.17 -6.03 10.68
C ASP A 166 14.21 -7.24 10.76
N PRO A 167 14.72 -8.45 11.07
CA PRO A 167 13.89 -9.65 11.11
C PRO A 167 12.76 -9.63 12.17
N LEU A 168 12.84 -8.75 13.17
CA LEU A 168 11.86 -8.73 14.26
C LEU A 168 10.50 -8.18 13.83
N ILE A 169 10.43 -7.42 12.74
CA ILE A 169 9.17 -6.89 12.20
C ILE A 169 8.22 -7.99 11.72
N MET A 170 8.76 -9.19 11.41
CA MET A 170 7.98 -10.37 11.04
C MET A 170 7.34 -11.09 12.23
N VAL A 171 7.87 -10.88 13.44
CA VAL A 171 7.36 -11.53 14.65
C VAL A 171 6.16 -10.74 15.14
N PRO A 172 4.94 -11.32 15.15
CA PRO A 172 3.73 -10.59 15.51
C PRO A 172 3.69 -10.25 17.00
N TRP A 173 2.61 -9.59 17.43
CA TRP A 173 2.32 -9.37 18.84
C TRP A 173 2.49 -10.67 19.67
N PRO A 174 3.06 -10.61 20.90
CA PRO A 174 3.35 -9.44 21.72
C PRO A 174 4.74 -8.82 21.53
N ASN A 175 5.48 -9.13 20.46
CA ASN A 175 6.77 -8.46 20.23
C ASN A 175 6.56 -6.95 20.01
N PRO A 176 7.14 -6.05 20.82
CA PRO A 176 6.96 -4.60 20.64
C PRO A 176 7.67 -4.03 19.40
N LYS A 177 8.47 -4.85 18.70
CA LYS A 177 9.15 -4.49 17.44
C LYS A 177 8.49 -5.12 16.21
N ASN A 178 7.24 -5.58 16.33
CA ASN A 178 6.48 -6.10 15.20
C ASN A 178 6.22 -5.00 14.13
N GLY A 179 5.86 -5.42 12.91
CA GLY A 179 5.60 -4.52 11.79
C GLY A 179 4.47 -3.50 12.03
N ASP A 180 3.42 -3.86 12.78
CA ASP A 180 2.34 -2.92 13.12
C ASP A 180 2.90 -1.72 13.88
N ALA A 181 3.70 -1.98 14.91
CA ALA A 181 4.24 -0.94 15.78
C ALA A 181 5.31 -0.08 15.09
N VAL A 182 6.21 -0.72 14.35
CA VAL A 182 7.41 -0.05 13.81
C VAL A 182 7.12 0.65 12.48
N ASN A 183 6.28 0.05 11.62
CA ASN A 183 6.09 0.49 10.24
C ASN A 183 4.67 1.00 9.96
N LEU A 184 3.63 0.23 10.33
CA LEU A 184 2.25 0.60 9.97
C LEU A 184 1.73 1.78 10.81
N GLN A 185 1.91 1.74 12.13
CA GLN A 185 1.37 2.77 13.04
C GLN A 185 1.84 4.18 12.66
N PRO A 186 3.14 4.47 12.42
CA PRO A 186 3.57 5.82 12.03
C PRO A 186 2.95 6.30 10.71
N THR A 187 2.76 5.39 9.75
CA THR A 187 2.14 5.70 8.46
C THR A 187 0.64 5.97 8.63
N TYR A 188 -0.06 5.18 9.43
CA TYR A 188 -1.47 5.38 9.72
C TYR A 188 -1.73 6.64 10.55
N ASP A 189 -0.85 6.97 11.49
CA ASP A 189 -0.90 8.24 12.22
C ASP A 189 -0.78 9.45 11.27
N LYS A 190 0.09 9.34 10.26
CA LYS A 190 0.26 10.36 9.21
C LYS A 190 -1.00 10.47 8.34
N ILE A 191 -1.59 9.35 7.92
CA ILE A 191 -2.84 9.33 7.16
C ILE A 191 -3.98 9.95 7.99
N ASN A 192 -4.16 9.56 9.25
CA ASN A 192 -5.17 10.15 10.11
C ASN A 192 -4.95 11.66 10.25
N ALA A 193 -3.72 12.11 10.49
CA ALA A 193 -3.44 13.54 10.58
C ALA A 193 -3.83 14.31 9.31
N ALA A 194 -3.64 13.74 8.11
CA ALA A 194 -4.05 14.36 6.85
C ALA A 194 -5.57 14.33 6.63
N VAL A 195 -6.21 13.17 6.83
CA VAL A 195 -7.66 13.00 6.67
C VAL A 195 -8.44 13.90 7.61
N ARG A 196 -8.01 14.03 8.87
CA ARG A 196 -8.70 14.87 9.87
C ARG A 196 -8.63 16.37 9.59
N LEU A 197 -7.83 16.83 8.62
CA LEU A 197 -7.89 18.21 8.15
C LEU A 197 -9.13 18.50 7.30
N VAL A 198 -9.71 17.45 6.71
CA VAL A 198 -10.85 17.58 5.78
C VAL A 198 -12.10 16.88 6.28
N ASP A 199 -11.99 15.77 7.01
CA ASP A 199 -13.13 15.01 7.56
C ASP A 199 -12.83 14.47 8.97
N GLU A 200 -13.45 15.08 9.99
CA GLU A 200 -13.29 14.68 11.39
C GLU A 200 -14.05 13.39 11.77
N ASP A 201 -15.00 12.94 10.96
CA ASP A 201 -15.97 11.89 11.34
C ASP A 201 -15.84 10.57 10.57
N VAL A 202 -15.22 10.56 9.39
CA VAL A 202 -15.04 9.33 8.61
C VAL A 202 -14.30 8.24 9.40
N LEU A 203 -14.76 6.99 9.31
CA LEU A 203 -14.08 5.87 9.97
C LEU A 203 -12.83 5.46 9.18
N LEU A 204 -11.75 5.18 9.90
CA LEU A 204 -10.55 4.54 9.34
C LEU A 204 -10.56 3.07 9.74
N PHE A 205 -10.56 2.18 8.75
CA PHE A 205 -10.39 0.73 8.92
C PHE A 205 -8.90 0.41 8.82
N ILE A 206 -8.39 -0.24 9.84
CA ILE A 206 -6.96 -0.40 10.12
C ILE A 206 -6.63 -1.88 10.10
N GLU A 207 -5.80 -2.29 9.15
CA GLU A 207 -5.24 -3.64 9.12
C GLU A 207 -3.84 -3.65 9.73
N GLY A 208 -3.57 -4.68 10.55
CA GLY A 208 -2.20 -5.05 10.93
C GLY A 208 -1.52 -5.85 9.82
N ILE A 209 -0.26 -6.24 10.04
CA ILE A 209 0.48 -7.09 9.10
C ILE A 209 -0.32 -8.36 8.77
N THR A 210 -0.32 -8.79 7.51
CA THR A 210 -1.30 -9.80 7.00
C THR A 210 -1.32 -11.14 7.74
N TRP A 211 -0.25 -11.52 8.46
CA TRP A 211 -0.19 -12.74 9.30
C TRP A 211 -0.32 -12.46 10.82
N GLY A 212 -0.84 -11.29 11.19
CA GLY A 212 -0.94 -10.76 12.55
C GLY A 212 -2.08 -11.32 13.41
N ASP A 213 -2.41 -12.62 13.32
CA ASP A 213 -3.58 -13.20 14.01
C ASP A 213 -3.47 -13.27 15.56
N ALA A 214 -2.29 -12.97 16.10
CA ALA A 214 -2.02 -13.09 17.54
C ALA A 214 -2.48 -11.88 18.37
N GLY A 215 -2.98 -10.82 17.73
CA GLY A 215 -3.42 -9.59 18.38
C GLY A 215 -2.83 -8.34 17.72
N SER A 216 -3.31 -7.17 18.14
CA SER A 216 -2.90 -5.88 17.57
C SER A 216 -1.54 -5.43 18.11
N GLY A 217 -0.56 -5.24 17.22
CA GLY A 217 0.73 -4.64 17.55
C GLY A 217 0.69 -3.12 17.71
N PHE A 218 -0.43 -2.47 17.37
CA PHE A 218 -0.63 -1.03 17.53
C PHE A 218 -0.69 -0.65 19.01
N THR A 219 0.00 0.43 19.37
CA THR A 219 -0.01 0.96 20.75
C THR A 219 -1.22 1.84 21.05
N THR A 220 -1.76 2.50 20.02
CA THR A 220 -2.99 3.30 20.06
C THR A 220 -3.69 3.25 18.71
N ALA A 221 -4.97 3.64 18.68
CA ALA A 221 -5.62 3.99 17.42
C ALA A 221 -4.84 5.09 16.68
N PRO A 222 -4.85 5.10 15.33
CA PRO A 222 -4.23 6.18 14.56
C PRO A 222 -4.74 7.56 14.99
N GLY A 223 -3.81 8.49 15.24
CA GLY A 223 -4.09 9.81 15.81
C GLY A 223 -4.27 9.84 17.33
N GLY A 224 -4.13 8.70 18.01
CA GLY A 224 -4.18 8.56 19.45
C GLY A 224 -5.60 8.40 20.03
N GLN A 225 -5.70 8.53 21.36
CA GLN A 225 -6.92 8.23 22.12
C GLN A 225 -8.15 9.06 21.70
N ALA A 226 -7.94 10.26 21.15
CA ALA A 226 -9.02 11.12 20.68
C ALA A 226 -9.82 10.51 19.52
N TYR A 227 -9.22 9.61 18.74
CA TYR A 227 -9.82 9.02 17.54
C TYR A 227 -10.16 7.53 17.70
N THR A 228 -10.11 6.98 18.91
CA THR A 228 -10.44 5.56 19.16
C THR A 228 -11.88 5.19 18.77
N ASN A 229 -12.80 6.14 18.77
CA ASN A 229 -14.18 5.96 18.29
C ASN A 229 -14.34 6.20 16.78
N ARG A 230 -13.24 6.37 16.05
CA ARG A 230 -13.16 6.61 14.60
C ARG A 230 -12.15 5.70 13.90
N ALA A 231 -11.51 4.79 14.64
CA ALA A 231 -10.63 3.76 14.11
C ALA A 231 -11.25 2.39 14.39
N VAL A 232 -11.26 1.52 13.38
CA VAL A 232 -11.66 0.12 13.48
C VAL A 232 -10.39 -0.71 13.32
N ILE A 233 -9.96 -1.37 14.39
CA ILE A 233 -8.71 -2.15 14.50
C ILE A 233 -9.07 -3.60 14.83
#